data_AF-A0A397UT06-F1
#
_entry.id   AF-A0A397UT06-F1
#
_cell.length_a   1.000
_cell.length_b   1.000
_cell.length_c   1.000
_cell.angle_alpha   90.00
_cell.angle_beta   90.00
_cell.angle_gamma   90.00
#
_symmetry.space_group_name_H-M   'P 1'
#
loop_
_entity.id
_entity.type
_entity.pdbx_description
1 polymer ?
#
loop_
_entity_poly.entity_id
_entity_poly.type
_entity_poly.pdbx_seq_one_letter_code
_entity_poly.pdbx_strand_id
1 'polypeptide(L)'
;MTTQNIQNFQETIDHVSAESEAPLSRPESPENSENFEPEIVEENNGAFYHWGSKAFPQLQISENGKTSQLFRYFGEDYLTGLPTRDNIVAENDECLSVILNNALDKREEIPFMAVDFEGSSEKIGKKNHYILHLYGSLINSQKAVVTLTGIQIFFDILVPDNESVDGFKIRIDEILCNTVNNYKIEHINAFPLQGYHIEKKSYLRIFTLGSGDRKKALQAIQDKNFETALDDMFSFHCKIARENGIAISGWSIISKYRYKKHSHYTHDFQVSINDFRPVEDLKIISDRFPISALMRDRTLILTWDIEIQSRELGEFAEIHDE
;
A
#
# COMPACT_ATOMS: atom_id res chain seq x y z
N MET A 1 7.59 54.39 -14.01
CA MET A 1 8.22 54.97 -12.80
C MET A 1 7.22 54.71 -11.69
N THR A 2 7.41 53.77 -10.77
CA THR A 2 8.51 53.69 -9.80
C THR A 2 8.72 52.23 -9.38
N THR A 3 9.98 51.90 -9.12
CA THR A 3 10.57 50.59 -8.82
C THR A 3 10.51 50.25 -7.32
N GLN A 4 10.89 49.00 -6.99
CA GLN A 4 11.29 48.42 -5.69
C GLN A 4 10.17 47.80 -4.83
N ASN A 5 10.36 46.68 -4.14
CA ASN A 5 11.55 45.86 -3.92
C ASN A 5 11.12 44.42 -3.55
N ILE A 6 11.84 43.44 -4.10
CA ILE A 6 11.78 42.03 -3.70
C ILE A 6 12.72 41.87 -2.52
N GLN A 7 12.25 41.26 -1.43
CA GLN A 7 13.09 40.94 -0.28
C GLN A 7 13.20 39.42 -0.14
N ASN A 8 14.40 38.93 -0.42
CA ASN A 8 14.87 37.56 -0.25
C ASN A 8 14.79 37.15 1.22
N PHE A 9 14.19 36.00 1.51
CA PHE A 9 14.48 35.23 2.71
C PHE A 9 15.28 34.00 2.30
N GLN A 10 16.50 33.95 2.82
CA GLN A 10 17.45 32.87 2.63
C GLN A 10 17.79 32.39 4.04
N GLU A 11 17.18 31.27 4.46
CA GLU A 11 17.52 30.59 5.71
C GLU A 11 18.46 29.43 5.39
N THR A 12 19.65 29.56 5.94
CA THR A 12 20.73 28.60 5.99
C THR A 12 20.34 27.48 6.97
N ILE A 13 20.26 26.23 6.50
CA ILE A 13 20.16 25.06 7.38
C ILE A 13 21.50 24.35 7.34
N ASP A 14 22.23 24.44 8.45
CA ASP A 14 23.42 23.65 8.74
C ASP A 14 23.01 22.21 9.04
N HIS A 15 23.35 21.27 8.15
CA HIS A 15 23.23 19.84 8.44
C HIS A 15 24.45 19.36 9.24
N VAL A 16 24.25 19.15 10.53
CA VAL A 16 25.16 18.37 11.39
C VAL A 16 24.95 16.88 11.07
N SER A 17 26.02 16.23 10.60
CA SER A 17 26.07 14.78 10.36
C SER A 17 26.25 14.05 11.70
N ALA A 18 25.33 13.16 12.04
CA ALA A 18 25.49 12.23 13.16
C ALA A 18 25.87 10.85 12.58
N GLU A 19 27.16 10.55 12.60
CA GLU A 19 27.67 9.19 12.46
C GLU A 19 27.40 8.44 13.78
N SER A 20 26.65 7.34 13.72
CA SER A 20 26.77 6.28 14.73
C SER A 20 26.97 4.95 14.01
N GLU A 21 28.17 4.42 14.13
CA GLU A 21 28.58 3.10 13.68
C GLU A 21 27.70 2.02 14.31
N ALA A 22 27.09 1.16 13.49
CA ALA A 22 26.49 -0.10 13.92
C ALA A 22 27.40 -1.26 13.47
N PRO A 23 27.67 -2.29 14.30
CA PRO A 23 28.60 -3.36 13.94
C PRO A 23 28.01 -4.32 12.88
N LEU A 24 28.90 -4.79 12.00
CA LEU A 24 28.63 -5.85 11.00
C LEU A 24 28.14 -7.15 11.65
N SER A 25 26.90 -7.55 11.38
CA SER A 25 26.41 -8.92 11.66
C SER A 25 26.58 -9.81 10.43
N ARG A 26 27.43 -10.82 10.54
CA ARG A 26 27.64 -11.91 9.57
C ARG A 26 26.54 -12.97 9.75
N PRO A 27 25.91 -13.50 8.69
CA PRO A 27 25.00 -14.63 8.85
C PRO A 27 25.79 -15.94 8.89
N GLU A 28 25.69 -16.67 10.00
CA GLU A 28 26.09 -18.08 10.09
C GLU A 28 24.93 -18.96 9.60
N SER A 29 25.19 -19.80 8.60
CA SER A 29 24.28 -20.85 8.14
C SER A 29 24.31 -22.04 9.11
N PRO A 30 23.17 -22.64 9.49
CA PRO A 30 23.19 -23.89 10.24
C PRO A 30 23.20 -25.08 9.28
N GLU A 31 24.36 -25.74 9.18
CA GLU A 31 24.42 -27.18 8.94
C GLU A 31 23.98 -27.89 10.22
N ASN A 32 22.89 -28.66 10.16
CA ASN A 32 22.74 -29.91 10.92
C ASN A 32 21.46 -30.62 10.46
N SER A 33 21.66 -31.66 9.65
CA SER A 33 20.69 -32.71 9.37
C SER A 33 20.78 -33.76 10.49
N GLU A 34 19.76 -33.84 11.34
CA GLU A 34 19.54 -35.02 12.18
C GLU A 34 18.22 -35.69 11.80
N ASN A 35 18.32 -36.99 11.60
CA ASN A 35 17.29 -37.91 11.14
C ASN A 35 16.09 -37.94 12.09
N PHE A 36 14.89 -37.88 11.52
CA PHE A 36 13.66 -38.30 12.19
C PHE A 36 12.96 -39.32 11.29
N GLU A 37 13.06 -40.59 11.64
CA GLU A 37 12.21 -41.65 11.09
C GLU A 37 10.88 -41.66 11.86
N PRO A 38 9.71 -41.65 11.21
CA PRO A 38 8.45 -41.91 11.89
C PRO A 38 8.19 -43.42 11.96
N GLU A 39 8.04 -43.93 13.19
CA GLU A 39 7.51 -45.27 13.46
C GLU A 39 6.08 -45.38 12.92
N ILE A 40 5.87 -46.36 12.03
CA ILE A 40 4.56 -46.78 11.54
C ILE A 40 3.95 -47.70 12.60
N VAL A 41 2.90 -47.24 13.28
CA VAL A 41 2.03 -48.12 14.06
C VAL A 41 0.89 -48.56 13.15
N GLU A 42 0.94 -49.81 12.72
CA GLU A 42 -0.18 -50.50 12.08
C GLU A 42 -1.27 -50.79 13.13
N GLU A 43 -2.41 -50.12 13.03
CA GLU A 43 -3.66 -50.64 13.59
C GLU A 43 -4.62 -51.03 12.46
N ASN A 44 -4.69 -52.35 12.26
CA ASN A 44 -5.71 -53.03 11.50
C ASN A 44 -7.10 -52.75 12.08
N ASN A 45 -7.96 -52.07 11.33
CA ASN A 45 -9.40 -52.23 11.45
C ASN A 45 -10.04 -52.22 10.05
N GLY A 46 -10.24 -53.42 9.53
CA GLY A 46 -11.01 -53.63 8.31
C GLY A 46 -12.48 -53.28 8.52
N ALA A 47 -13.05 -52.51 7.59
CA ALA A 47 -14.48 -52.40 7.42
C ALA A 47 -14.81 -52.46 5.93
N PHE A 48 -15.56 -53.50 5.57
CA PHE A 48 -16.11 -53.77 4.25
C PHE A 48 -17.08 -52.67 3.83
N TYR A 49 -16.97 -52.20 2.58
CA TYR A 49 -17.96 -51.33 1.96
C TYR A 49 -19.21 -52.13 1.59
N HIS A 50 -20.31 -51.90 2.31
CA HIS A 50 -21.64 -52.28 1.87
C HIS A 50 -22.30 -51.09 1.14
N TRP A 51 -22.58 -51.29 -0.15
CA TRP A 51 -23.42 -50.40 -0.94
C TRP A 51 -24.86 -50.55 -0.45
N GLY A 52 -25.35 -49.55 0.29
CA GLY A 52 -26.72 -49.50 0.79
C GLY A 52 -27.47 -48.32 0.19
N SER A 53 -28.34 -48.59 -0.77
CA SER A 53 -29.33 -47.64 -1.27
C SER A 53 -30.30 -47.27 -0.16
N LYS A 54 -30.23 -46.04 0.36
CA LYS A 54 -31.32 -45.31 1.05
C LYS A 54 -30.91 -43.85 1.28
N ALA A 55 -31.81 -42.94 0.90
CA ALA A 55 -31.66 -41.49 0.95
C ALA A 55 -31.21 -40.98 2.33
N PHE A 56 -30.16 -40.15 2.35
CA PHE A 56 -29.73 -39.43 3.53
C PHE A 56 -30.51 -38.11 3.69
N PRO A 57 -31.00 -37.78 4.89
CA PRO A 57 -31.25 -36.38 5.24
C PRO A 57 -29.89 -35.68 5.40
N GLN A 58 -29.69 -34.57 4.69
CA GLN A 58 -28.51 -33.71 4.80
C GLN A 58 -28.44 -33.09 6.20
N LEU A 59 -27.51 -33.60 7.01
CA LEU A 59 -26.96 -32.95 8.20
C LEU A 59 -25.49 -33.40 8.30
N GLN A 60 -24.55 -32.53 7.91
CA GLN A 60 -23.14 -32.75 8.22
C GLN A 60 -22.90 -32.25 9.64
N ILE A 61 -22.58 -33.18 10.54
CA ILE A 61 -22.14 -32.93 11.90
C ILE A 61 -20.64 -32.62 11.82
N SER A 62 -20.23 -31.41 12.18
CA SER A 62 -18.84 -31.10 12.51
C SER A 62 -18.45 -31.86 13.79
N GLU A 63 -17.23 -32.40 13.87
CA GLU A 63 -16.70 -33.14 15.04
C GLU A 63 -16.81 -32.40 16.39
N ASN A 64 -17.12 -31.10 16.39
CA ASN A 64 -17.35 -30.29 17.60
C ASN A 64 -18.82 -29.98 17.92
N GLY A 65 -19.79 -30.63 17.29
CA GLY A 65 -21.22 -30.44 17.61
C GLY A 65 -21.79 -29.05 17.29
N LYS A 66 -21.03 -28.18 16.60
CA LYS A 66 -21.53 -26.92 16.05
C LYS A 66 -22.18 -27.19 14.71
N THR A 67 -23.48 -26.93 14.61
CA THR A 67 -24.22 -26.89 13.34
C THR A 67 -23.62 -25.79 12.45
N SER A 68 -22.98 -26.15 11.35
CA SER A 68 -22.62 -25.19 10.31
C SER A 68 -23.89 -24.70 9.63
N GLN A 69 -24.02 -23.38 9.51
CA GLN A 69 -25.20 -22.77 8.87
C GLN A 69 -25.03 -22.86 7.35
N LEU A 70 -25.76 -23.77 6.70
CA LEU A 70 -25.74 -23.93 5.25
C LEU A 70 -26.62 -22.86 4.60
N PHE A 71 -26.02 -21.96 3.83
CA PHE A 71 -26.74 -21.00 3.00
C PHE A 71 -26.76 -21.47 1.55
N ARG A 72 -27.95 -21.56 0.95
CA ARG A 72 -28.08 -21.75 -0.50
C ARG A 72 -28.15 -20.39 -1.17
N TYR A 73 -27.16 -20.09 -2.01
CA TYR A 73 -27.13 -18.87 -2.82
C TYR A 73 -27.91 -19.10 -4.12
N PHE A 74 -28.91 -18.25 -4.37
CA PHE A 74 -29.78 -18.34 -5.56
C PHE A 74 -29.55 -17.19 -6.56
N GLY A 75 -28.39 -16.53 -6.52
CA GLY A 75 -28.08 -15.43 -7.44
C GLY A 75 -28.60 -14.05 -7.00
N GLU A 76 -28.99 -13.91 -5.73
CA GLU A 76 -29.43 -12.63 -5.15
C GLU A 76 -28.25 -11.73 -4.77
N ASP A 77 -28.43 -10.40 -4.82
CA ASP A 77 -27.37 -9.43 -4.45
C ASP A 77 -26.90 -9.56 -2.98
N TYR A 78 -27.76 -10.09 -2.10
CA TYR A 78 -27.49 -10.23 -0.67
C TYR A 78 -28.01 -11.55 -0.09
N LEU A 79 -27.16 -12.23 0.68
CA LEU A 79 -27.56 -13.36 1.50
C LEU A 79 -28.28 -12.86 2.76
N THR A 80 -29.59 -13.11 2.83
CA THR A 80 -30.39 -12.76 4.01
C THR A 80 -29.99 -13.62 5.22
N GLY A 81 -29.95 -13.00 6.41
CA GLY A 81 -29.62 -13.68 7.66
C GLY A 81 -28.14 -13.77 8.00
N LEU A 82 -27.24 -13.28 7.14
CA LEU A 82 -25.83 -13.06 7.48
C LEU A 82 -25.61 -11.65 8.04
N PRO A 83 -24.74 -11.48 9.05
CA PRO A 83 -24.40 -10.16 9.54
C PRO A 83 -23.68 -9.38 8.43
N THR A 84 -24.11 -8.13 8.20
CA THR A 84 -23.35 -7.24 7.33
C THR A 84 -22.05 -6.83 8.00
N ARG A 85 -21.10 -6.29 7.23
CA ARG A 85 -19.89 -5.69 7.81
C ARG A 85 -20.22 -4.68 8.90
N ASP A 86 -21.22 -3.81 8.67
CA ASP A 86 -21.57 -2.79 9.65
C ASP A 86 -22.18 -3.38 10.92
N ASN A 87 -22.89 -4.52 10.82
CA ASN A 87 -23.32 -5.25 12.01
C ASN A 87 -22.12 -5.72 12.83
N ILE A 88 -21.12 -6.32 12.18
CA ILE A 88 -19.91 -6.82 12.84
C ILE A 88 -19.09 -5.67 13.44
N VAL A 89 -18.96 -4.57 12.71
CA VAL A 89 -18.24 -3.37 13.17
C VAL A 89 -18.95 -2.75 14.37
N ALA A 90 -20.28 -2.59 14.31
CA ALA A 90 -21.06 -2.00 15.39
C ALA A 90 -21.02 -2.85 16.67
N GLU A 91 -21.04 -4.17 16.55
CA GLU A 91 -20.90 -5.10 17.69
C GLU A 91 -19.54 -4.94 18.39
N ASN A 92 -18.49 -4.63 17.63
CA ASN A 92 -17.12 -4.49 18.13
C ASN A 92 -16.69 -3.02 18.35
N ASP A 93 -17.61 -2.06 18.30
CA ASP A 93 -17.27 -0.63 18.29
C ASP A 93 -16.58 -0.18 19.59
N GLU A 94 -16.93 -0.75 20.74
CA GLU A 94 -16.36 -0.38 22.05
C GLU A 94 -16.38 1.15 22.31
N CYS A 95 -17.43 1.84 21.83
CA CYS A 95 -17.58 3.31 21.85
C CYS A 95 -16.55 4.11 21.01
N LEU A 96 -15.77 3.45 20.15
CA LEU A 96 -14.77 4.08 19.29
C LEU A 96 -15.40 4.99 18.23
N SER A 97 -16.62 4.70 17.77
CA SER A 97 -17.33 5.59 16.83
C SER A 97 -17.62 6.96 17.44
N VAL A 98 -17.92 7.04 18.75
CA VAL A 98 -18.15 8.33 19.42
C VAL A 98 -16.86 9.13 19.49
N ILE A 99 -15.74 8.48 19.85
CA ILE A 99 -14.41 9.12 19.90
C ILE A 99 -14.01 9.62 18.51
N LEU A 100 -14.17 8.77 17.49
CA LEU A 100 -13.85 9.11 16.10
C LEU A 100 -14.69 10.29 15.61
N ASN A 101 -16.02 10.27 15.80
CA ASN A 101 -16.89 11.35 15.35
C ASN A 101 -16.55 12.68 16.05
N ASN A 102 -16.26 12.65 17.36
CA ASN A 102 -15.80 13.83 18.09
C ASN A 102 -14.49 14.40 17.50
N ALA A 103 -13.53 13.54 17.15
CA ALA A 103 -12.28 13.96 16.53
C ALA A 103 -12.52 14.54 15.12
N LEU A 104 -13.40 13.91 14.33
CA LEU A 104 -13.79 14.41 13.01
C LEU A 104 -14.46 15.79 13.07
N ASP A 105 -15.38 15.99 14.01
CA ASP A 105 -16.11 17.24 14.22
C ASP A 105 -15.16 18.39 14.60
N LYS A 106 -14.15 18.08 15.42
CA LYS A 106 -13.11 19.02 15.83
C LYS A 106 -11.98 19.18 14.80
N ARG A 107 -11.98 18.37 13.73
CA ARG A 107 -10.90 18.28 12.73
C ARG A 107 -9.54 17.98 13.36
N GLU A 108 -9.55 17.13 14.37
CA GLU A 108 -8.34 16.64 15.03
C GLU A 108 -7.62 15.62 14.15
N GLU A 109 -6.43 15.21 14.58
CA GLU A 109 -5.66 14.16 13.95
C GLU A 109 -6.35 12.79 14.08
N ILE A 110 -6.45 12.04 12.98
CA ILE A 110 -7.15 10.75 12.93
C ILE A 110 -6.15 9.61 12.68
N PRO A 111 -6.17 8.53 13.47
CA PRO A 111 -5.41 7.33 13.17
C PRO A 111 -6.07 6.53 12.05
N PHE A 112 -5.25 6.07 11.12
CA PHE A 112 -5.64 5.27 9.97
C PHE A 112 -4.65 4.12 9.79
N MET A 113 -5.15 2.90 9.63
CA MET A 113 -4.33 1.73 9.34
C MET A 113 -4.43 1.40 7.86
N ALA A 114 -3.34 1.59 7.12
CA ALA A 114 -3.24 1.17 5.73
C ALA A 114 -3.15 -0.36 5.65
N VAL A 115 -3.89 -0.96 4.71
CA VAL A 115 -3.91 -2.41 4.44
C VAL A 115 -3.60 -2.69 2.97
N ASP A 116 -3.98 -1.77 2.08
CA ASP A 116 -3.70 -1.86 0.65
C ASP A 116 -3.48 -0.46 0.07
N PHE A 117 -2.89 -0.36 -1.12
CA PHE A 117 -2.64 0.91 -1.78
C PHE A 117 -2.57 0.81 -3.29
N GLU A 118 -2.93 1.90 -3.96
CA GLU A 118 -2.89 2.03 -5.40
C GLU A 118 -2.35 3.38 -5.81
N GLY A 119 -1.40 3.38 -6.76
CA GLY A 119 -0.87 4.59 -7.36
C GLY A 119 -1.57 4.92 -8.68
N SER A 120 -2.06 6.14 -8.85
CA SER A 120 -2.70 6.58 -10.09
C SER A 120 -2.31 8.01 -10.44
N SER A 121 -2.88 8.55 -11.51
CA SER A 121 -2.71 9.97 -11.85
C SER A 121 -4.06 10.59 -12.14
N GLU A 122 -4.38 11.62 -11.37
CA GLU A 122 -5.64 12.32 -11.45
C GLU A 122 -5.44 13.73 -12.00
N LYS A 123 -6.45 14.18 -12.76
CA LYS A 123 -6.44 15.51 -13.34
C LYS A 123 -6.92 16.53 -12.31
N ILE A 124 -5.97 17.25 -11.71
CA ILE A 124 -6.25 18.36 -10.81
C ILE A 124 -6.09 19.66 -11.61
N GLY A 125 -7.23 20.25 -12.00
CA GLY A 125 -7.28 21.39 -12.90
C GLY A 125 -6.88 21.01 -14.33
N LYS A 126 -5.79 21.59 -14.84
CA LYS A 126 -5.28 21.31 -16.20
C LYS A 126 -4.14 20.27 -16.22
N LYS A 127 -3.62 19.86 -15.06
CA LYS A 127 -2.42 19.02 -14.96
C LYS A 127 -2.75 17.69 -14.30
N ASN A 128 -2.11 16.63 -14.77
CA ASN A 128 -2.18 15.32 -14.13
C ASN A 128 -1.18 15.28 -12.98
N HIS A 129 -1.66 14.97 -11.79
CA HIS A 129 -0.85 14.80 -10.61
C HIS A 129 -0.90 13.34 -10.20
N TYR A 130 0.25 12.81 -9.84
CA TYR A 130 0.35 11.52 -9.20
C TYR A 130 -0.30 11.60 -7.82
N ILE A 131 -1.07 10.58 -7.52
CA ILE A 131 -1.71 10.40 -6.23
C ILE A 131 -1.53 8.96 -5.78
N LEU A 132 -1.59 8.77 -4.47
CA LEU A 132 -1.54 7.45 -3.86
C LEU A 132 -2.80 7.27 -3.04
N HIS A 133 -3.63 6.31 -3.43
CA HIS A 133 -4.80 5.89 -2.65
C HIS A 133 -4.36 4.84 -1.65
N LEU A 134 -4.57 5.09 -0.36
CA LEU A 134 -4.38 4.11 0.69
C LEU A 134 -5.75 3.61 1.13
N TYR A 135 -5.97 2.29 1.07
CA TYR A 135 -7.15 1.62 1.54
C TYR A 135 -6.88 1.02 2.90
N GLY A 136 -7.83 1.18 3.82
CA GLY A 136 -7.59 0.77 5.18
C GLY A 136 -8.78 0.92 6.09
N SER A 137 -8.50 0.93 7.38
CA SER A 137 -9.51 1.08 8.42
C SER A 137 -9.18 2.20 9.40
N LEU A 138 -10.23 2.82 9.92
CA LEU A 138 -10.15 3.74 11.04
C LEU A 138 -10.12 2.96 12.35
N ILE A 139 -9.90 3.66 13.46
CA ILE A 139 -9.82 3.07 14.79
C ILE A 139 -11.04 2.21 15.16
N ASN A 140 -12.22 2.54 14.65
CA ASN A 140 -13.47 1.81 14.85
C ASN A 140 -13.73 0.74 13.78
N SER A 141 -12.71 0.30 13.03
CA SER A 141 -12.79 -0.74 11.98
C SER A 141 -13.59 -0.37 10.72
N GLN A 142 -14.15 0.84 10.64
CA GLN A 142 -14.83 1.31 9.44
C GLN A 142 -13.83 1.51 8.30
N LYS A 143 -14.25 1.20 7.07
CA LYS A 143 -13.41 1.37 5.87
C LYS A 143 -13.14 2.84 5.62
N ALA A 144 -11.91 3.14 5.29
CA ALA A 144 -11.49 4.46 4.84
C ALA A 144 -10.57 4.37 3.65
N VAL A 145 -10.64 5.42 2.83
CA VAL A 145 -9.68 5.71 1.76
C VAL A 145 -8.98 7.00 2.11
N VAL A 146 -7.66 6.99 2.07
CA VAL A 146 -6.83 8.19 2.21
C VAL A 146 -6.14 8.44 0.88
N THR A 147 -6.57 9.47 0.17
CA THR A 147 -5.94 9.95 -1.07
C THR A 147 -4.83 10.95 -0.72
N LEU A 148 -3.59 10.51 -0.91
CA LEU A 148 -2.40 11.34 -0.73
C LEU A 148 -2.09 12.15 -1.98
N THR A 149 -1.89 13.45 -1.77
CA THR A 149 -1.60 14.44 -2.82
C THR A 149 -0.28 15.16 -2.56
N GLY A 150 0.28 15.79 -3.59
CA GLY A 150 1.55 16.54 -3.48
C GLY A 150 2.80 15.65 -3.58
N ILE A 151 2.63 14.39 -3.98
CA ILE A 151 3.73 13.46 -4.23
C ILE A 151 4.37 13.79 -5.58
N GLN A 152 5.68 14.01 -5.59
CA GLN A 152 6.45 14.14 -6.82
C GLN A 152 7.06 12.79 -7.18
N ILE A 153 6.92 12.40 -8.45
CA ILE A 153 7.49 11.15 -8.94
C ILE A 153 8.71 11.46 -9.79
N PHE A 154 9.71 10.58 -9.71
CA PHE A 154 10.99 10.83 -10.35
C PHE A 154 11.66 9.56 -10.88
N PHE A 155 12.69 9.77 -11.67
CA PHE A 155 13.70 8.77 -12.05
C PHE A 155 15.04 9.51 -12.15
N ASP A 156 16.14 8.76 -12.13
CA ASP A 156 17.50 9.30 -12.14
C ASP A 156 18.20 8.94 -13.45
N ILE A 157 19.07 9.83 -13.93
CA ILE A 157 19.92 9.63 -15.10
C ILE A 157 21.37 9.76 -14.64
N LEU A 158 22.19 8.75 -14.93
CA LEU A 158 23.61 8.80 -14.60
C LEU A 158 24.30 9.87 -15.45
N VAL A 159 25.09 10.73 -14.82
CA VAL A 159 25.94 11.68 -15.55
C VAL A 159 27.20 10.94 -16.03
N PRO A 160 27.53 10.99 -17.33
CA PRO A 160 28.76 10.37 -17.85
C PRO A 160 30.02 10.97 -17.21
N ASP A 161 30.99 10.13 -16.86
CA ASP A 161 32.23 10.55 -16.18
C ASP A 161 33.07 11.56 -16.99
N ASN A 162 32.88 11.59 -18.32
CA ASN A 162 33.59 12.47 -19.25
C ASN A 162 32.87 13.80 -19.54
N GLU A 163 31.75 14.09 -18.87
CA GLU A 163 30.92 15.25 -19.15
C GLU A 163 30.65 16.08 -17.87
N SER A 164 30.65 17.41 -18.02
CA SER A 164 30.24 18.27 -16.92
C SER A 164 28.74 18.14 -16.64
N VAL A 165 28.34 18.17 -15.37
CA VAL A 165 26.93 18.12 -14.96
C VAL A 165 26.08 19.17 -15.67
N ASP A 166 26.55 20.41 -15.80
CA ASP A 166 25.80 21.48 -16.44
C ASP A 166 25.61 21.25 -17.94
N GLY A 167 26.67 20.85 -18.64
CA GLY A 167 26.61 20.49 -20.07
C GLY A 167 25.64 19.33 -20.32
N PHE A 168 25.70 18.30 -19.49
CA PHE A 168 24.79 17.17 -19.58
C PHE A 168 23.34 17.58 -19.28
N LYS A 169 23.12 18.42 -18.25
CA LYS A 169 21.81 18.95 -17.90
C LYS A 169 21.15 19.71 -19.06
N ILE A 170 21.91 20.54 -19.78
CA ILE A 170 21.39 21.26 -20.96
C ILE A 170 20.90 20.26 -22.02
N ARG A 171 21.66 19.20 -22.30
CA ARG A 171 21.26 18.17 -23.26
C ARG A 171 20.00 17.42 -22.84
N ILE A 172 19.88 17.10 -21.55
CA ILE A 172 18.67 16.47 -21.00
C ILE A 172 17.47 17.42 -21.09
N ASP A 173 17.66 18.70 -20.77
CA ASP A 173 16.61 19.73 -20.88
C ASP A 173 16.09 19.88 -22.32
N GLU A 174 16.98 19.87 -23.32
CA GLU A 174 16.61 19.90 -24.74
C GLU A 174 15.76 18.69 -25.18
N ILE A 175 16.00 17.51 -24.60
CA ILE A 175 15.18 16.32 -24.89
C ILE A 175 13.82 16.42 -24.20
N LEU A 176 13.81 16.80 -22.91
CA LEU A 176 12.60 16.82 -22.10
C LEU A 176 11.66 17.96 -22.48
N CYS A 177 12.16 19.14 -22.86
CA CYS A 177 11.33 20.28 -23.27
C CYS A 177 10.45 19.97 -24.49
N ASN A 178 10.91 19.07 -25.37
CA ASN A 178 10.17 18.60 -26.53
C ASN A 178 9.22 17.42 -26.23
N THR A 179 9.33 16.83 -25.05
CA THR A 179 8.64 15.57 -24.69
C THR A 179 7.53 15.78 -23.66
N VAL A 180 7.80 16.58 -22.61
CA VAL A 180 6.91 16.78 -21.47
C VAL A 180 6.81 18.25 -21.08
N ASN A 181 5.62 18.68 -20.70
CA ASN A 181 5.34 20.10 -20.43
C ASN A 181 5.80 20.59 -19.04
N ASN A 182 5.95 19.67 -18.08
CA ASN A 182 6.27 20.05 -16.70
C ASN A 182 7.19 19.02 -16.07
N TYR A 183 8.43 19.45 -15.83
CA TYR A 183 9.44 18.67 -15.16
C TYR A 183 10.38 19.59 -14.37
N LYS A 184 11.13 19.00 -13.44
CA LYS A 184 12.22 19.66 -12.72
C LYS A 184 13.43 18.75 -12.75
N ILE A 185 14.61 19.32 -12.99
CA ILE A 185 15.88 18.60 -12.97
C ILE A 185 16.69 19.04 -11.74
N GLU A 186 17.06 18.07 -10.91
CA GLU A 186 17.96 18.28 -9.78
C GLU A 186 19.24 17.46 -9.96
N HIS A 187 20.37 17.98 -9.47
CA HIS A 187 21.63 17.24 -9.42
C HIS A 187 21.78 16.61 -8.03
N ILE A 188 22.06 15.31 -7.99
CA ILE A 188 22.25 14.55 -6.76
C ILE A 188 23.50 13.67 -6.87
N ASN A 189 24.07 13.31 -5.71
CA ASN A 189 25.12 12.30 -5.63
C ASN A 189 24.59 11.07 -4.89
N ALA A 190 24.65 9.90 -5.54
CA ALA A 190 24.13 8.65 -5.00
C ALA A 190 25.03 7.47 -5.35
N PHE A 191 24.96 6.40 -4.57
CA PHE A 191 25.64 5.15 -4.92
C PHE A 191 24.87 4.45 -6.05
N PRO A 192 25.55 3.99 -7.11
CA PRO A 192 24.90 3.19 -8.13
C PRO A 192 24.30 1.91 -7.53
N LEU A 193 23.13 1.50 -8.04
CA LEU A 193 22.47 0.27 -7.61
C LEU A 193 23.21 -0.98 -8.08
N GLN A 194 23.92 -0.90 -9.21
CA GLN A 194 24.59 -2.03 -9.82
C GLN A 194 26.10 -1.99 -9.53
N GLY A 195 26.60 -3.08 -8.93
CA GLY A 195 28.00 -3.23 -8.57
C GLY A 195 28.34 -2.59 -7.22
N TYR A 196 29.54 -2.90 -6.74
CA TYR A 196 30.07 -2.30 -5.53
C TYR A 196 30.88 -1.05 -5.88
N HIS A 197 30.47 0.11 -5.34
CA HIS A 197 31.13 1.39 -5.55
C HIS A 197 31.49 2.00 -4.20
N ILE A 198 32.74 2.42 -4.06
CA ILE A 198 33.22 3.09 -2.83
C ILE A 198 32.83 4.57 -2.85
N GLU A 199 32.63 5.15 -4.04
CA GLU A 199 32.31 6.55 -4.23
C GLU A 199 30.90 6.71 -4.81
N LYS A 200 30.25 7.84 -4.46
CA LYS A 200 28.97 8.23 -5.05
C LYS A 200 29.20 8.75 -6.46
N LYS A 201 28.29 8.43 -7.37
CA LYS A 201 28.25 9.00 -8.71
C LYS A 201 27.25 10.14 -8.79
N SER A 202 27.46 11.01 -9.78
CA SER A 202 26.59 12.12 -10.09
C SER A 202 25.39 11.65 -10.92
N TYR A 203 24.19 12.08 -10.53
CA TYR A 203 22.94 11.80 -11.24
C TYR A 203 22.14 13.09 -11.45
N LEU A 204 21.36 13.13 -12.53
CA LEU A 204 20.28 14.07 -12.72
C LEU A 204 18.95 13.41 -12.36
N ARG A 205 18.30 13.89 -11.30
CA ARG A 205 16.96 13.46 -10.90
C ARG A 205 15.91 14.27 -11.64
N ILE A 206 15.05 13.58 -12.37
CA ILE A 206 13.99 14.17 -13.16
C ILE A 206 12.66 13.98 -12.44
N PHE A 207 12.11 15.06 -11.90
CA PHE A 207 10.77 15.07 -11.33
C PHE A 207 9.73 15.40 -12.37
N THR A 208 8.59 14.72 -12.30
CA THR A 208 7.41 14.97 -13.13
C THR A 208 6.16 14.97 -12.25
N LEU A 209 5.06 15.51 -12.78
CA LEU A 209 3.83 15.63 -12.00
C LEU A 209 2.98 14.36 -12.01
N GLY A 210 2.96 13.59 -13.10
CA GLY A 210 2.07 12.43 -13.26
C GLY A 210 2.74 11.27 -13.97
N SER A 211 2.22 10.05 -13.74
CA SER A 211 2.84 8.80 -14.19
C SER A 211 3.04 8.73 -15.71
N GLY A 212 2.09 9.28 -16.47
CA GLY A 212 2.18 9.35 -17.92
C GLY A 212 3.31 10.23 -18.43
N ASP A 213 3.55 11.38 -17.78
CA ASP A 213 4.65 12.28 -18.15
C ASP A 213 6.00 11.66 -17.74
N ARG A 214 6.09 11.04 -16.56
CA ARG A 214 7.26 10.27 -16.15
C ARG A 214 7.62 9.21 -17.19
N LYS A 215 6.64 8.41 -17.62
CA LYS A 215 6.84 7.33 -18.60
C LYS A 215 7.36 7.87 -19.94
N LYS A 216 6.76 8.94 -20.45
CA LYS A 216 7.20 9.57 -21.71
C LYS A 216 8.61 10.13 -21.61
N ALA A 217 8.90 10.87 -20.54
CA ALA A 217 10.22 11.42 -20.27
C ALA A 217 11.27 10.30 -20.20
N LEU A 218 11.00 9.26 -19.41
CA LEU A 218 11.92 8.13 -19.26
C LEU A 218 12.17 7.41 -20.60
N GLN A 219 11.12 7.15 -21.39
CA GLN A 219 11.27 6.53 -22.71
C GLN A 219 12.14 7.39 -23.63
N ALA A 220 11.91 8.70 -23.68
CA ALA A 220 12.69 9.61 -24.53
C ALA A 220 14.18 9.64 -24.14
N ILE A 221 14.50 9.46 -22.86
CA ILE A 221 15.88 9.35 -22.37
C ILE A 221 16.49 7.99 -22.74
N GLN A 222 15.75 6.90 -22.53
CA GLN A 222 16.21 5.55 -22.87
C GLN A 222 16.43 5.36 -24.37
N ASP A 223 15.61 5.99 -25.23
CA ASP A 223 15.77 5.98 -26.69
C ASP A 223 17.08 6.64 -27.15
N LYS A 224 17.71 7.44 -26.29
CA LYS A 224 19.05 8.04 -26.51
C LYS A 224 20.19 7.22 -25.92
N ASN A 225 19.91 6.04 -25.38
CA ASN A 225 20.85 5.13 -24.72
C ASN A 225 21.56 5.75 -23.51
N PHE A 226 20.91 6.66 -22.78
CA PHE A 226 21.42 7.12 -21.50
C PHE A 226 21.14 6.09 -20.41
N GLU A 227 22.09 5.95 -19.48
CA GLU A 227 21.94 5.05 -18.34
C GLU A 227 21.00 5.68 -17.31
N THR A 228 19.95 4.95 -16.96
CA THR A 228 18.90 5.37 -16.02
C THR A 228 18.92 4.53 -14.75
N ALA A 229 18.39 5.10 -13.68
CA ALA A 229 18.14 4.42 -12.41
C ALA A 229 16.78 4.85 -11.87
N LEU A 230 16.20 4.02 -10.99
CA LEU A 230 14.84 4.26 -10.46
C LEU A 230 13.81 4.43 -11.58
N ASP A 231 13.94 3.60 -12.59
CA ASP A 231 13.34 3.68 -13.92
C ASP A 231 12.24 2.63 -14.13
N ASP A 232 11.68 2.09 -13.05
CA ASP A 232 10.51 1.20 -13.12
C ASP A 232 9.37 1.89 -13.87
N MET A 233 8.91 1.28 -14.97
CA MET A 233 7.88 1.90 -15.83
C MET A 233 6.48 1.88 -15.22
N PHE A 234 6.17 0.86 -14.41
CA PHE A 234 4.80 0.61 -13.92
C PHE A 234 4.75 0.45 -12.40
N SER A 235 5.67 -0.32 -11.81
CA SER A 235 5.60 -0.71 -10.39
C SER A 235 6.38 0.20 -9.43
N PHE A 236 6.56 1.47 -9.77
CA PHE A 236 7.40 2.41 -9.01
C PHE A 236 6.76 2.92 -7.71
N HIS A 237 5.49 2.59 -7.43
CA HIS A 237 4.73 3.08 -6.27
C HIS A 237 5.36 2.69 -4.93
N CYS A 238 5.88 1.48 -4.78
CA CYS A 238 6.56 1.04 -3.56
C CYS A 238 7.80 1.90 -3.26
N LYS A 239 8.54 2.25 -4.32
CA LYS A 239 9.71 3.13 -4.21
C LYS A 239 9.28 4.54 -3.78
N ILE A 240 8.24 5.09 -4.41
CA ILE A 240 7.69 6.40 -4.05
C ILE A 240 7.20 6.42 -2.60
N ALA A 241 6.49 5.39 -2.16
CA ALA A 241 6.07 5.26 -0.78
C ALA A 241 7.27 5.29 0.18
N ARG A 242 8.30 4.48 -0.10
CA ARG A 242 9.53 4.44 0.72
C ARG A 242 10.24 5.79 0.77
N GLU A 243 10.45 6.45 -0.37
CA GLU A 243 11.17 7.73 -0.46
C GLU A 243 10.42 8.87 0.21
N ASN A 244 9.10 8.78 0.33
CA ASN A 244 8.26 9.75 1.03
C ASN A 244 7.93 9.33 2.49
N GLY A 245 8.52 8.24 3.00
CA GLY A 245 8.24 7.76 4.36
C GLY A 245 6.78 7.31 4.59
N ILE A 246 6.08 6.93 3.54
CA ILE A 246 4.68 6.49 3.61
C ILE A 246 4.63 5.05 4.12
N ALA A 247 4.06 4.86 5.30
CA ALA A 247 3.71 3.53 5.78
C ALA A 247 2.53 2.98 4.98
N ILE A 248 2.82 2.02 4.10
CA ILE A 248 1.82 1.26 3.31
C ILE A 248 1.16 0.14 4.12
N SER A 249 1.63 -0.08 5.35
CA SER A 249 1.12 -1.02 6.33
C SER A 249 1.35 -0.45 7.72
N GLY A 250 0.38 -0.67 8.62
CA GLY A 250 0.43 -0.17 10.00
C GLY A 250 -0.25 1.18 10.19
N TRP A 251 -0.16 1.70 11.42
CA TRP A 251 -0.84 2.93 11.81
C TRP A 251 -0.11 4.18 11.31
N SER A 252 -0.91 5.10 10.77
CA SER A 252 -0.50 6.44 10.39
C SER A 252 -1.47 7.46 10.96
N ILE A 253 -1.01 8.69 11.12
CA ILE A 253 -1.83 9.85 11.47
C ILE A 253 -2.07 10.68 10.24
N ILE A 254 -3.34 11.01 10.03
CA ILE A 254 -3.77 12.00 9.05
C ILE A 254 -4.18 13.28 9.77
N SER A 255 -3.71 14.41 9.25
CA SER A 255 -4.00 15.74 9.77
C SER A 255 -4.39 16.69 8.64
N LYS A 256 -4.99 17.84 8.97
CA LYS A 256 -5.41 18.89 8.01
C LYS A 256 -6.14 18.37 6.75
N TYR A 257 -6.89 17.30 6.90
CA TYR A 257 -7.52 16.60 5.80
C TYR A 257 -8.78 17.31 5.33
N ARG A 258 -9.17 17.03 4.08
CA ARG A 258 -10.55 17.23 3.62
C ARG A 258 -11.27 15.90 3.76
N TYR A 259 -12.47 15.95 4.33
CA TYR A 259 -13.24 14.76 4.65
C TYR A 259 -14.57 14.75 3.90
N LYS A 260 -14.92 13.58 3.37
CA LYS A 260 -16.24 13.28 2.82
C LYS A 260 -16.70 11.92 3.35
N LYS A 261 -17.95 11.88 3.81
CA LYS A 261 -18.61 10.63 4.17
C LYS A 261 -19.54 10.21 3.04
N HIS A 262 -19.43 8.97 2.58
CA HIS A 262 -20.42 8.38 1.68
C HIS A 262 -21.55 7.74 2.49
N SER A 263 -22.78 7.78 1.95
CA SER A 263 -24.00 7.28 2.62
C SER A 263 -23.92 5.81 3.05
N HIS A 264 -23.13 5.02 2.33
CA HIS A 264 -23.01 3.58 2.47
C HIS A 264 -21.54 3.19 2.64
N TYR A 265 -20.88 3.62 3.71
CA TYR A 265 -19.75 2.85 4.28
C TYR A 265 -18.32 3.16 3.77
N THR A 266 -18.06 4.35 3.22
CA THR A 266 -16.69 4.80 2.93
C THR A 266 -16.42 6.17 3.53
N HIS A 267 -15.41 6.25 4.38
CA HIS A 267 -14.80 7.52 4.78
C HIS A 267 -13.72 7.87 3.75
N ASP A 268 -13.81 9.05 3.15
CA ASP A 268 -12.86 9.52 2.14
C ASP A 268 -12.11 10.75 2.70
N PHE A 269 -10.79 10.62 2.76
CA PHE A 269 -9.88 11.65 3.21
C PHE A 269 -8.93 12.05 2.08
N GLN A 270 -8.90 13.34 1.76
CA GLN A 270 -7.85 13.91 0.92
C GLN A 270 -6.82 14.62 1.80
N VAL A 271 -5.56 14.20 1.70
CA VAL A 271 -4.47 14.63 2.59
C VAL A 271 -3.25 15.01 1.76
N SER A 272 -2.51 16.04 2.17
CA SER A 272 -1.19 16.32 1.61
C SER A 272 -0.19 15.32 2.18
N ILE A 273 0.79 14.90 1.38
CA ILE A 273 1.87 14.03 1.87
C ILE A 273 2.55 14.59 3.13
N ASN A 274 2.66 15.92 3.26
CA ASN A 274 3.28 16.56 4.43
C ASN A 274 2.43 16.49 5.71
N ASP A 275 1.13 16.17 5.58
CA ASP A 275 0.18 16.08 6.69
C ASP A 275 -0.19 14.62 7.01
N PHE A 276 0.52 13.66 6.40
CA PHE A 276 0.45 12.23 6.65
C PHE A 276 1.76 11.76 7.29
N ARG A 277 1.69 11.04 8.41
CA ARG A 277 2.90 10.50 9.07
C ARG A 277 2.66 9.11 9.66
N PRO A 278 3.64 8.19 9.58
CA PRO A 278 3.56 6.93 10.31
C PRO A 278 3.53 7.18 11.83
N VAL A 279 2.87 6.28 12.57
CA VAL A 279 2.90 6.29 14.04
C VAL A 279 4.10 5.47 14.50
N GLU A 280 5.13 6.15 15.01
CA GLU A 280 6.32 5.50 15.57
C GLU A 280 6.11 5.03 17.02
N ASP A 281 5.36 5.80 17.82
CA ASP A 281 4.99 5.47 19.19
C ASP A 281 3.49 5.73 19.43
N LEU A 282 2.76 4.68 19.82
CA LEU A 282 1.33 4.74 20.12
C LEU A 282 1.00 5.73 21.26
N LYS A 283 1.97 6.04 22.14
CA LYS A 283 1.79 7.02 23.21
C LYS A 283 1.43 8.41 22.68
N ILE A 284 1.87 8.76 21.48
CA ILE A 284 1.63 10.07 20.84
C ILE A 284 0.13 10.36 20.68
N ILE A 285 -0.69 9.32 20.54
CA ILE A 285 -2.14 9.43 20.30
C ILE A 285 -2.98 8.82 21.41
N SER A 286 -2.35 8.40 22.50
CA SER A 286 -2.98 7.72 23.64
C SER A 286 -3.87 8.64 24.48
N ASP A 287 -3.69 9.96 24.35
CA ASP A 287 -4.52 11.00 24.96
C ASP A 287 -5.93 11.06 24.34
N ARG A 288 -6.05 10.69 23.06
CA ARG A 288 -7.30 10.78 22.28
C ARG A 288 -7.90 9.43 21.97
N PHE A 289 -7.07 8.43 21.69
CA PHE A 289 -7.49 7.10 21.28
C PHE A 289 -6.95 6.04 22.24
N PRO A 290 -7.78 5.06 22.65
CA PRO A 290 -7.33 4.04 23.57
C PRO A 290 -6.26 3.15 22.93
N ILE A 291 -5.13 2.98 23.61
CA ILE A 291 -4.01 2.13 23.13
C ILE A 291 -4.48 0.72 22.81
N SER A 292 -5.40 0.15 23.59
CA SER A 292 -5.97 -1.18 23.34
C SER A 292 -6.62 -1.30 21.96
N ALA A 293 -7.24 -0.24 21.44
CA ALA A 293 -7.83 -0.25 20.10
C ALA A 293 -6.78 -0.17 18.99
N LEU A 294 -5.64 0.49 19.24
CA LEU A 294 -4.52 0.60 18.30
C LEU A 294 -3.67 -0.68 18.28
N MET A 295 -3.54 -1.39 19.41
CA MET A 295 -2.77 -2.64 19.46
C MET A 295 -3.50 -3.81 18.78
N ARG A 296 -4.81 -3.69 18.59
CA ARG A 296 -5.62 -4.73 17.95
C ARG A 296 -5.76 -4.42 16.46
N ASP A 297 -5.29 -5.33 15.61
CA ASP A 297 -5.70 -5.33 14.21
C ASP A 297 -7.20 -5.70 14.15
N ARG A 298 -8.01 -4.76 13.66
CA ARG A 298 -9.46 -4.94 13.51
C ARG A 298 -9.86 -5.21 12.05
N THR A 299 -8.91 -5.64 11.23
CA THR A 299 -9.15 -6.13 9.88
C THR A 299 -10.14 -7.29 9.91
N LEU A 300 -11.20 -7.16 9.11
CA LEU A 300 -12.19 -8.23 8.96
C LEU A 300 -11.65 -9.26 7.97
N ILE A 301 -11.45 -10.49 8.46
CA ILE A 301 -11.03 -11.64 7.65
C ILE A 301 -12.29 -12.44 7.31
N LEU A 302 -12.52 -12.66 6.01
CA LEU A 302 -13.58 -13.53 5.50
C LEU A 302 -12.96 -14.79 4.91
N THR A 303 -13.31 -15.94 5.49
CA THR A 303 -12.98 -17.25 4.92
C THR A 303 -14.28 -17.86 4.40
N TRP A 304 -14.25 -18.32 3.16
CA TRP A 304 -15.39 -18.93 2.48
C TRP A 304 -14.91 -20.11 1.64
N ASP A 305 -15.85 -21.01 1.35
CA ASP A 305 -15.65 -22.18 0.49
C ASP A 305 -16.91 -22.37 -0.36
N ILE A 306 -16.78 -23.03 -1.51
CA ILE A 306 -17.89 -23.30 -2.42
C ILE A 306 -17.94 -24.77 -2.80
N GLU A 307 -19.16 -25.28 -2.89
CA GLU A 307 -19.44 -26.62 -3.39
C GLU A 307 -20.21 -26.49 -4.70
N ILE A 308 -19.69 -27.10 -5.76
CA ILE A 308 -20.28 -27.03 -7.10
C ILE A 308 -20.70 -28.43 -7.53
N GLN A 309 -21.95 -28.58 -7.97
CA GLN A 309 -22.47 -29.82 -8.54
C GLN A 309 -22.27 -29.84 -10.06
N SER A 310 -21.58 -30.86 -10.58
CA SER A 310 -21.47 -31.11 -12.02
C SER A 310 -22.81 -31.54 -12.63
N ARG A 311 -22.97 -31.36 -13.95
CA ARG A 311 -24.17 -31.77 -14.69
C ARG A 311 -24.29 -33.29 -14.75
N GLU A 312 -23.17 -33.99 -14.96
CA GLU A 312 -23.10 -35.44 -15.03
C GLU A 312 -22.16 -36.02 -13.97
N LEU A 313 -22.47 -37.23 -13.51
CA LEU A 313 -21.68 -37.94 -12.52
C LEU A 313 -20.35 -38.39 -13.14
N GLY A 314 -19.24 -37.94 -12.57
CA GLY A 314 -17.89 -38.25 -13.07
C GLY A 314 -17.32 -37.19 -14.01
N GLU A 315 -18.08 -36.14 -14.32
CA GLU A 315 -17.59 -34.98 -15.05
C GLU A 315 -17.20 -33.83 -14.11
N PHE A 316 -16.25 -33.01 -14.55
CA PHE A 316 -15.85 -31.82 -13.82
C PHE A 316 -16.93 -30.74 -13.95
N ALA A 317 -17.09 -29.91 -12.91
CA ALA A 317 -18.05 -28.81 -12.98
C ALA A 317 -17.52 -27.70 -13.92
N GLU A 318 -18.32 -27.34 -14.92
CA GLU A 318 -17.98 -26.30 -15.90
C GLU A 318 -18.82 -25.04 -15.68
N ILE A 319 -18.17 -23.87 -15.85
CA ILE A 319 -18.86 -22.58 -15.91
C ILE A 319 -19.29 -22.40 -17.36
N HIS A 320 -20.60 -22.25 -17.58
CA HIS A 320 -21.13 -21.93 -18.90
C HIS A 320 -21.45 -20.43 -18.96
N ASP A 321 -20.88 -19.74 -19.95
CA ASP A 321 -21.30 -18.38 -20.30
C ASP A 321 -22.67 -18.47 -20.99
N GLU A 322 -23.74 -18.01 -20.33
CA GLU A 322 -25.05 -17.78 -20.95
C GLU A 322 -25.17 -16.36 -21.51
#